data_AF-V5F2E1-F1
#
_entry.id   AF-V5F2E1-F1
#
_cell.length_a   1.000
_cell.length_b   1.000
_cell.length_c   1.000
_cell.angle_alpha   90.00
_cell.angle_beta   90.00
_cell.angle_gamma   90.00
#
_symmetry.space_group_name_H-M   'P 1'
#
loop_
_entity.id
_entity.type
_entity.pdbx_description
1 polymer ?
#
loop_
_entity_poly.entity_id
_entity_poly.type
_entity_poly.pdbx_seq_one_letter_code
_entity_poly.pdbx_strand_id
1 'polypeptide(L)'
;MAAEAIPNEHASAAASALTEYFQAAVVLAQDNFRKIPGSAIIARYVASSYQNDPIRSLLELFLVLFALRTVLQSRTRGGASGKNFVNLSGREIDDLVGEFKPEPLCAPLTPAESRELASIPTIVGGASSRPKISLASHNAGKPTQVMNLASYNFTNLAGHEAVKEKAIETLRNYGVGSCSPPGFYGTIDVHMQLESDIARFLGTQNCIIYSQGFSTVSSVIPAFSKRGDIIVADRGVNYAIQKGIQISRSTVYWYDHNDMNSLEAVLEQVKRDTKRRRGPLTRRFIVTEGVFEADGALADLPKIQELKKRYKFRLILDESVSFGTVGATGRGLTELYNIPASEVEILVGSMANTLGAAGGFCAGSDEVVFHQRINGTSFVFSAALPALLAVAASTAISYMVSQPSILTTLQDNVKSLRSILDHVESLRISSDPRSPLVHIQVRSKTDRHPDTPADKFDKGKNSLAVGDVSLTLSNSNDEKRIAAAGPSDHDLSVDEQMRLLQAIVDDALEHGIFITRMKRLPSINAKALEVGPESRPNIRLAVSTAFTKKEMEKAGNVIKASAIKVLGKRR
;
A
#
# COMPACT_ATOMS: atom_id res chain seq x y z
N MET A 1 -101.16 27.01 -0.03
CA MET A 1 -100.86 26.09 -1.15
C MET A 1 -99.52 25.45 -0.88
N ALA A 2 -99.54 24.15 -0.59
CA ALA A 2 -98.36 23.32 -0.44
C ALA A 2 -97.68 23.15 -1.81
N ALA A 3 -96.36 23.31 -1.86
CA ALA A 3 -95.55 22.84 -2.98
C ALA A 3 -94.96 21.48 -2.57
N GLU A 4 -95.36 20.43 -3.29
CA GLU A 4 -94.84 19.07 -3.16
C GLU A 4 -93.34 19.03 -3.43
N ALA A 5 -92.58 18.47 -2.49
CA ALA A 5 -91.21 18.06 -2.73
C ALA A 5 -91.22 16.67 -3.38
N ILE A 6 -90.80 16.58 -4.63
CA ILE A 6 -90.61 15.34 -5.38
C ILE A 6 -89.49 14.51 -4.69
N PRO A 7 -89.71 13.23 -4.34
CA PRO A 7 -88.65 12.39 -3.78
C PRO A 7 -87.64 11.98 -4.86
N ASN A 8 -86.35 12.09 -4.53
CA ASN A 8 -85.23 11.78 -5.42
C ASN A 8 -84.92 10.27 -5.42
N GLU A 9 -85.82 9.44 -5.95
CA GLU A 9 -85.65 7.97 -6.06
C GLU A 9 -84.46 7.56 -6.95
N HIS A 10 -84.07 8.41 -7.91
CA HIS A 10 -82.98 8.12 -8.84
C HIS A 10 -81.58 8.09 -8.19
N ALA A 11 -81.36 8.83 -7.10
CA ALA A 11 -80.07 8.84 -6.40
C ALA A 11 -79.82 7.57 -5.58
N SER A 12 -80.87 6.97 -5.01
CA SER A 12 -80.80 5.74 -4.22
C SER A 12 -80.54 4.50 -5.09
N ALA A 13 -81.21 4.40 -6.24
CA ALA A 13 -81.00 3.31 -7.19
C ALA A 13 -79.59 3.32 -7.81
N ALA A 14 -79.05 4.51 -8.11
CA ALA A 14 -77.68 4.66 -8.62
C ALA A 14 -76.62 4.25 -7.59
N ALA A 15 -76.82 4.59 -6.31
CA ALA A 15 -75.95 4.18 -5.22
C ALA A 15 -76.01 2.66 -4.99
N SER A 16 -77.20 2.06 -5.02
CA SER A 16 -77.38 0.60 -4.91
C SER A 16 -76.70 -0.15 -6.06
N ALA A 17 -76.88 0.31 -7.30
CA ALA A 17 -76.24 -0.28 -8.48
C ALA A 17 -74.70 -0.18 -8.44
N LEU A 18 -74.17 0.94 -7.95
CA LEU A 18 -72.74 1.11 -7.70
C LEU A 18 -72.22 0.14 -6.65
N THR A 19 -73.00 -0.10 -5.60
CA THR A 19 -72.64 -1.01 -4.50
C THR A 19 -72.63 -2.46 -4.98
N GLU A 20 -73.65 -2.88 -5.74
CA GLU A 20 -73.71 -4.21 -6.36
C GLU A 20 -72.59 -4.42 -7.37
N TYR A 21 -72.29 -3.41 -8.20
CA TYR A 21 -71.17 -3.47 -9.14
C TYR A 21 -69.83 -3.60 -8.41
N PHE A 22 -69.61 -2.85 -7.34
CA PHE A 22 -68.41 -2.97 -6.51
C PHE A 22 -68.29 -4.35 -5.88
N GLN A 23 -69.39 -4.89 -5.36
CA GLN A 23 -69.40 -6.20 -4.72
C GLN A 23 -69.14 -7.32 -5.72
N ALA A 24 -69.72 -7.24 -6.92
CA ALA A 24 -69.43 -8.15 -8.03
C ALA A 24 -67.95 -8.05 -8.47
N ALA A 25 -67.41 -6.84 -8.57
CA ALA A 25 -66.01 -6.62 -8.92
C ALA A 25 -65.05 -7.18 -7.85
N VAL A 26 -65.38 -7.05 -6.56
CA VAL A 26 -64.59 -7.61 -5.45
C VAL A 26 -64.59 -9.13 -5.47
N VAL A 27 -65.75 -9.76 -5.70
CA VAL A 27 -65.83 -11.23 -5.80
C VAL A 27 -65.05 -11.75 -6.99
N LEU A 28 -65.19 -11.10 -8.15
CA LEU A 28 -64.42 -11.46 -9.36
C LEU A 28 -62.91 -11.32 -9.11
N ALA A 29 -62.47 -10.26 -8.42
CA ALA A 29 -61.08 -10.05 -8.07
C ALA A 29 -60.56 -11.10 -7.09
N GLN A 30 -61.36 -11.50 -6.10
CA GLN A 30 -61.01 -12.58 -5.15
C GLN A 30 -60.87 -13.93 -5.86
N ASP A 31 -61.79 -14.26 -6.76
CA ASP A 31 -61.75 -15.51 -7.51
C ASP A 31 -60.56 -15.57 -8.46
N ASN A 32 -60.23 -14.47 -9.12
CA ASN A 32 -59.04 -14.38 -9.95
C ASN A 32 -57.74 -14.42 -9.13
N PHE A 33 -57.72 -13.80 -7.95
CA PHE A 33 -56.57 -13.85 -7.05
C PHE A 33 -56.29 -15.28 -6.55
N ARG A 34 -57.33 -16.04 -6.19
CA ARG A 34 -57.21 -17.43 -5.73
C ARG A 34 -56.72 -18.40 -6.80
N LYS A 35 -56.86 -18.06 -8.09
CA LYS A 35 -56.32 -18.86 -9.21
C LYS A 35 -54.80 -18.71 -9.39
N ILE A 36 -54.18 -17.69 -8.77
CA ILE A 36 -52.73 -17.47 -8.86
C ILE A 36 -52.01 -18.44 -7.92
N PRO A 37 -51.03 -19.24 -8.40
CA PRO A 37 -50.25 -20.15 -7.56
C PRO A 37 -49.53 -19.38 -6.43
N GLY A 38 -49.72 -19.82 -5.18
CA GLY A 38 -49.13 -19.17 -3.98
C GLY A 38 -49.97 -18.04 -3.36
N SER A 39 -51.12 -17.67 -3.94
CA SER A 39 -52.02 -16.63 -3.43
C SER A 39 -52.53 -16.87 -2.01
N ALA A 40 -52.77 -18.13 -1.63
CA ALA A 40 -53.21 -18.50 -0.28
C ALA A 40 -52.17 -18.17 0.81
N ILE A 41 -50.88 -18.26 0.50
CA ILE A 41 -49.79 -17.92 1.42
C ILE A 41 -49.76 -16.40 1.64
N ILE A 42 -49.91 -15.63 0.57
CA ILE A 42 -49.97 -14.16 0.61
C ILE A 42 -51.17 -13.68 1.42
N ALA A 43 -52.36 -14.26 1.18
CA ALA A 43 -53.56 -13.91 1.93
C ALA A 43 -53.41 -14.16 3.44
N ARG A 44 -52.78 -15.29 3.82
CA ARG A 44 -52.53 -15.64 5.23
C ARG A 44 -51.50 -14.72 5.87
N TYR A 45 -50.46 -14.34 5.13
CA TYR A 45 -49.45 -13.38 5.57
C TYR A 45 -50.07 -12.00 5.84
N VAL A 46 -50.86 -11.48 4.89
CA VAL A 46 -51.54 -10.18 5.02
C VAL A 46 -52.52 -10.19 6.19
N ALA A 47 -53.32 -11.25 6.34
CA ALA A 47 -54.24 -11.40 7.48
C ALA A 47 -53.50 -11.45 8.83
N SER A 48 -52.34 -12.12 8.90
CA SER A 48 -51.52 -12.17 10.12
C SER A 48 -50.80 -10.86 10.43
N SER A 49 -50.43 -10.08 9.40
CA SER A 49 -49.78 -8.78 9.53
C SER A 49 -50.77 -7.72 10.05
N TYR A 50 -52.03 -7.78 9.62
CA TYR A 50 -53.07 -6.81 9.98
C TYR A 50 -53.60 -6.96 11.41
N GLN A 51 -53.46 -8.13 12.05
CA GLN A 51 -54.08 -8.42 13.35
C GLN A 51 -53.54 -7.57 14.51
N ASN A 52 -52.29 -7.08 14.44
CA ASN A 52 -51.61 -6.50 15.61
C ASN A 52 -51.06 -5.07 15.44
N ASP A 53 -50.96 -4.53 14.22
CA ASP A 53 -50.53 -3.13 14.01
C ASP A 53 -50.95 -2.61 12.61
N PRO A 54 -52.03 -1.81 12.51
CA PRO A 54 -52.50 -1.30 11.23
C PRO A 54 -51.53 -0.27 10.60
N ILE A 55 -50.69 0.40 11.39
CA ILE A 55 -49.71 1.38 10.88
C ILE A 55 -48.59 0.64 10.13
N ARG A 56 -48.17 -0.53 10.63
CA ARG A 56 -47.18 -1.38 9.98
C ARG A 56 -47.67 -1.88 8.62
N SER A 57 -48.89 -2.37 8.52
CA SER A 57 -49.44 -2.84 7.22
C SER A 57 -49.57 -1.70 6.21
N LEU A 58 -49.89 -0.48 6.67
CA LEU A 58 -49.95 0.70 5.81
C LEU A 58 -48.56 1.14 5.34
N LEU A 59 -47.55 1.05 6.20
CA LEU A 59 -46.15 1.29 5.84
C LEU A 59 -45.63 0.22 4.86
N GLU A 60 -45.91 -1.06 5.09
CA GLU A 60 -45.53 -2.15 4.19
C GLU A 60 -46.20 -2.01 2.82
N LEU A 61 -47.49 -1.64 2.77
CA LEU A 61 -48.19 -1.33 1.53
C LEU A 61 -47.56 -0.11 0.82
N PHE A 62 -47.25 0.94 1.56
CA PHE A 62 -46.56 2.11 1.01
C PHE A 62 -45.19 1.73 0.45
N LEU A 63 -44.41 0.91 1.15
CA LEU A 63 -43.11 0.43 0.69
C LEU A 63 -43.22 -0.46 -0.55
N VAL A 64 -44.24 -1.32 -0.62
CA VAL A 64 -44.52 -2.15 -1.81
C VAL A 64 -44.95 -1.28 -2.99
N LEU A 65 -45.84 -0.31 -2.79
CA LEU A 65 -46.23 0.66 -3.82
C LEU A 65 -45.06 1.53 -4.27
N PHE A 66 -44.20 1.94 -3.34
CA PHE A 66 -42.98 2.69 -3.62
C PHE A 66 -41.97 1.84 -4.40
N ALA A 67 -41.79 0.57 -4.03
CA ALA A 67 -40.93 -0.38 -4.74
C ALA A 67 -41.46 -0.67 -6.14
N LEU A 68 -42.77 -0.93 -6.29
CA LEU A 68 -43.44 -1.10 -7.59
C LEU A 68 -43.29 0.15 -8.43
N ARG A 69 -43.56 1.34 -7.88
CA ARG A 69 -43.35 2.62 -8.57
C ARG A 69 -41.89 2.78 -9.00
N THR A 70 -40.93 2.43 -8.15
CA THR A 70 -39.49 2.58 -8.43
C THR A 70 -38.99 1.56 -9.47
N VAL A 71 -39.55 0.34 -9.50
CA VAL A 71 -39.20 -0.70 -10.47
C VAL A 71 -39.90 -0.46 -11.82
N LEU A 72 -41.16 0.00 -11.79
CA LEU A 72 -41.96 0.33 -12.98
C LEU A 72 -41.61 1.70 -13.57
N GLN A 73 -41.08 2.62 -12.76
CA GLN A 73 -40.31 3.76 -13.27
C GLN A 73 -39.04 3.18 -13.85
N SER A 74 -39.06 2.89 -15.16
CA SER A 74 -37.88 2.47 -15.90
C SER A 74 -36.72 3.40 -15.55
N ARG A 75 -35.76 2.89 -14.77
CA ARG A 75 -34.51 3.60 -14.42
C ARG A 75 -33.67 3.98 -15.66
N THR A 76 -34.08 3.53 -16.84
CA THR A 76 -33.45 3.79 -18.13
C THR A 76 -34.23 4.73 -19.07
N ARG A 77 -35.42 5.24 -18.72
CA ARG A 77 -36.06 6.33 -19.51
C ARG A 77 -35.56 7.72 -19.11
N GLY A 78 -34.27 7.83 -18.84
CA GLY A 78 -33.58 9.11 -18.63
C GLY A 78 -33.41 9.94 -19.91
N GLY A 79 -33.82 9.45 -21.09
CA GLY A 79 -33.65 10.23 -22.31
C GLY A 79 -34.22 9.59 -23.57
N ALA A 80 -35.50 9.22 -23.61
CA ALA A 80 -36.13 8.80 -24.87
C ALA A 80 -37.60 9.27 -25.02
N SER A 81 -38.15 9.97 -24.02
CA SER A 81 -39.57 10.37 -24.03
C SER A 81 -39.83 11.58 -23.13
N GLY A 82 -38.90 12.54 -23.12
CA GLY A 82 -39.17 13.88 -22.62
C GLY A 82 -39.61 14.78 -23.77
N LYS A 83 -40.41 15.83 -23.50
CA LYS A 83 -40.74 16.88 -24.48
C LYS A 83 -39.51 17.58 -25.10
N ASN A 84 -38.31 17.32 -24.59
CA ASN A 84 -37.02 17.86 -25.01
C ASN A 84 -36.10 16.81 -25.67
N PHE A 85 -36.61 15.64 -26.09
CA PHE A 85 -35.79 14.64 -26.77
C PHE A 85 -35.61 15.03 -28.24
N VAL A 86 -34.41 15.48 -28.60
CA VAL A 86 -34.04 15.80 -29.99
C VAL A 86 -33.79 14.49 -30.73
N ASN A 87 -34.61 14.19 -31.73
CA ASN A 87 -34.48 13.00 -32.55
C ASN A 87 -33.50 13.33 -33.70
N LEU A 88 -32.21 13.04 -33.48
CA LEU A 88 -31.16 13.30 -34.45
C LEU A 88 -31.30 12.37 -35.66
N SER A 89 -31.17 12.90 -36.86
CA SER A 89 -31.02 12.13 -38.09
C SER A 89 -29.66 11.40 -38.11
N GLY A 90 -29.56 10.32 -38.89
CA GLY A 90 -28.29 9.57 -39.01
C GLY A 90 -27.11 10.44 -39.41
N ARG A 91 -27.35 11.46 -40.24
CA ARG A 91 -26.34 12.44 -40.64
C ARG A 91 -25.92 13.35 -39.49
N GLU A 92 -26.85 13.83 -38.66
CA GLU A 92 -26.51 14.64 -37.48
C GLU A 92 -25.73 13.83 -36.44
N ILE A 93 -26.01 12.53 -36.31
CA ILE A 93 -25.21 11.63 -35.46
C ILE A 93 -23.79 11.51 -36.02
N ASP A 94 -23.65 11.29 -37.33
CA ASP A 94 -22.33 11.19 -37.98
C ASP A 94 -21.54 12.50 -37.86
N ASP A 95 -22.20 13.65 -38.02
CA ASP A 95 -21.60 14.98 -37.86
C ASP A 95 -21.15 15.20 -36.39
N LEU A 96 -21.98 14.85 -35.40
CA LEU A 96 -21.63 14.95 -33.98
C LEU A 96 -20.49 14.01 -33.59
N VAL A 97 -20.45 12.79 -34.15
CA VAL A 97 -19.33 11.85 -33.96
C VAL A 97 -18.06 12.37 -34.62
N GLY A 98 -18.17 12.99 -35.80
CA GLY A 98 -17.05 13.63 -36.49
C GLY A 98 -16.49 14.85 -35.76
N GLU A 99 -17.35 15.62 -35.10
CA GLU A 99 -16.96 16.77 -34.28
C GLU A 99 -16.48 16.38 -32.88
N PHE A 100 -16.78 15.18 -32.42
CA PHE A 100 -16.41 14.72 -31.08
C PHE A 100 -14.90 14.58 -30.94
N LYS A 101 -14.30 15.49 -30.16
CA LYS A 101 -12.94 15.37 -29.68
C LYS A 101 -12.99 14.92 -28.22
N PRO A 102 -12.67 13.65 -27.92
CA PRO A 102 -12.65 13.20 -26.53
C PRO A 102 -11.64 14.04 -25.76
N GLU A 103 -12.05 14.49 -24.56
CA GLU A 103 -11.11 15.10 -23.64
C GLU A 103 -9.97 14.10 -23.35
N PRO A 104 -8.70 14.56 -23.35
CA PRO A 104 -7.60 13.70 -23.00
C PRO A 104 -7.82 13.09 -21.62
N LEU A 105 -7.55 11.79 -21.48
CA LEU A 105 -7.66 11.09 -20.19
C LEU A 105 -6.73 11.69 -19.12
N CYS A 106 -5.65 12.35 -19.55
CA CYS A 106 -4.64 12.95 -18.70
C CYS A 106 -4.30 14.36 -19.19
N ALA A 107 -3.99 15.24 -18.25
CA ALA A 107 -3.34 16.51 -18.55
C ALA A 107 -1.96 16.27 -19.21
N PRO A 108 -1.44 17.23 -20.01
CA PRO A 108 -0.08 17.15 -20.53
C PRO A 108 0.95 17.13 -19.39
N LEU A 109 2.02 16.37 -19.57
CA LEU A 109 3.08 16.24 -18.58
C LEU A 109 3.75 17.60 -18.32
N THR A 110 3.92 17.92 -17.05
CA THR A 110 4.76 19.04 -16.63
C THR A 110 6.24 18.77 -16.97
N PRO A 111 7.09 19.80 -17.08
CA PRO A 111 8.52 19.63 -17.29
C PRO A 111 9.22 18.82 -16.19
N ALA A 112 8.64 18.73 -14.99
CA ALA A 112 9.15 17.89 -13.91
C ALA A 112 8.79 16.41 -14.13
N GLU A 113 7.54 16.12 -14.46
CA GLU A 113 7.07 14.75 -14.75
C GLU A 113 7.73 14.17 -16.00
N SER A 114 7.94 14.99 -17.03
CA SER A 114 8.67 14.57 -18.24
C SER A 114 10.12 14.19 -17.92
N ARG A 115 10.82 14.97 -17.07
CA ARG A 115 12.18 14.63 -16.60
C ARG A 115 12.20 13.38 -15.74
N GLU A 116 11.23 13.23 -14.84
CA GLU A 116 11.08 12.03 -14.01
C GLU A 116 10.88 10.78 -14.87
N LEU A 117 10.01 10.84 -15.88
CA LEU A 117 9.78 9.73 -16.81
C LEU A 117 11.03 9.41 -17.64
N ALA A 118 11.73 10.44 -18.12
CA ALA A 118 12.97 10.29 -18.89
C ALA A 118 14.14 9.72 -18.05
N SER A 119 14.11 9.88 -16.73
CA SER A 119 15.14 9.37 -15.81
C SER A 119 15.05 7.86 -15.54
N ILE A 120 14.02 7.17 -16.02
CA ILE A 120 13.82 5.73 -15.78
C ILE A 120 14.70 4.92 -16.74
N PRO A 121 15.73 4.19 -16.24
CA PRO A 121 16.58 3.39 -17.11
C PRO A 121 15.91 2.06 -17.48
N THR A 122 16.24 1.58 -18.67
CA THR A 122 15.88 0.22 -19.11
C THR A 122 17.02 -0.74 -18.78
N ILE A 123 16.72 -1.82 -18.05
CA ILE A 123 17.66 -2.91 -17.80
C ILE A 123 17.64 -3.86 -19.01
N VAL A 124 18.81 -4.10 -19.59
CA VAL A 124 19.01 -4.99 -20.74
C VAL A 124 19.67 -6.28 -20.28
N GLY A 125 18.99 -7.40 -20.48
CA GLY A 125 19.44 -8.73 -20.06
C GLY A 125 18.71 -9.24 -18.81
N GLY A 126 19.28 -10.26 -18.16
CA GLY A 126 18.68 -10.89 -16.98
C GLY A 126 18.84 -10.08 -15.68
N ALA A 127 18.05 -10.43 -14.66
CA ALA A 127 18.22 -9.91 -13.31
C ALA A 127 19.61 -10.26 -12.78
N SER A 128 20.41 -9.23 -12.50
CA SER A 128 21.81 -9.38 -12.10
C SER A 128 22.22 -8.27 -11.15
N SER A 129 23.23 -8.54 -10.32
CA SER A 129 23.96 -7.54 -9.55
C SER A 129 24.79 -6.61 -10.44
N ARG A 130 25.07 -7.03 -11.69
CA ARG A 130 25.79 -6.23 -12.70
C ARG A 130 25.01 -6.14 -14.01
N PRO A 131 23.82 -5.51 -14.01
CA PRO A 131 22.99 -5.38 -15.19
C PRO A 131 23.64 -4.46 -16.23
N LYS A 132 23.19 -4.58 -17.48
CA LYS A 132 23.44 -3.55 -18.50
C LYS A 132 22.29 -2.56 -18.48
N ILE A 133 22.57 -1.28 -18.32
CA ILE A 133 21.55 -0.22 -18.32
C ILE A 133 21.59 0.57 -19.62
N SER A 134 20.42 0.89 -20.16
CA SER A 134 20.23 1.78 -21.30
C SER A 134 19.40 2.97 -20.86
N LEU A 135 19.96 4.17 -21.02
CA LEU A 135 19.33 5.43 -20.63
C LEU A 135 19.76 6.53 -21.60
N ALA A 136 18.78 7.14 -22.28
CA ALA A 136 19.04 8.11 -23.35
C ALA A 136 19.89 9.31 -22.87
N SER A 137 19.64 9.80 -21.66
CA SER A 137 20.36 10.94 -21.06
C SER A 137 21.81 10.62 -20.67
N HIS A 138 22.15 9.33 -20.49
CA HIS A 138 23.44 8.92 -19.93
C HIS A 138 24.37 8.29 -20.96
N ASN A 139 23.84 7.36 -21.76
CA ASN A 139 24.63 6.56 -22.69
C ASN A 139 24.10 6.61 -24.13
N ALA A 140 23.32 7.64 -24.46
CA ALA A 140 22.63 7.76 -25.75
C ALA A 140 21.83 6.49 -26.10
N GLY A 141 21.32 5.79 -25.08
CA GLY A 141 20.59 4.53 -25.20
C GLY A 141 21.47 3.27 -25.38
N LYS A 142 22.80 3.37 -25.36
CA LYS A 142 23.70 2.22 -25.50
C LYS A 142 23.85 1.45 -24.19
N PRO A 143 23.62 0.12 -24.15
CA PRO A 143 23.72 -0.65 -22.91
C PRO A 143 25.12 -0.63 -22.30
N THR A 144 25.25 -0.22 -21.03
CA THR A 144 26.51 -0.18 -20.27
C THR A 144 26.39 -0.99 -18.98
N GLN A 145 27.41 -1.79 -18.64
CA GLN A 145 27.39 -2.60 -17.42
C GLN A 145 27.73 -1.76 -16.20
N VAL A 146 26.94 -1.90 -15.14
CA VAL A 146 27.05 -1.11 -13.91
C VAL A 146 26.86 -1.99 -12.68
N MET A 147 27.38 -1.57 -11.53
CA MET A 147 27.11 -2.20 -10.23
C MET A 147 25.75 -1.76 -9.72
N ASN A 148 24.84 -2.70 -9.45
CA ASN A 148 23.48 -2.41 -9.05
C ASN A 148 23.30 -2.40 -7.53
N LEU A 149 23.01 -1.21 -7.00
CA LEU A 149 22.59 -0.98 -5.61
C LEU A 149 21.15 -0.42 -5.54
N ALA A 150 20.35 -0.59 -6.60
CA ALA A 150 18.98 -0.08 -6.69
C ALA A 150 17.91 -1.17 -6.47
N SER A 151 18.23 -2.45 -6.76
CA SER A 151 17.30 -3.57 -6.63
C SER A 151 17.37 -4.27 -5.28
N TYR A 152 16.24 -4.80 -4.82
CA TYR A 152 16.10 -5.54 -3.56
C TYR A 152 16.65 -6.97 -3.58
N ASN A 153 17.63 -7.25 -4.45
CA ASN A 153 18.26 -8.56 -4.59
C ASN A 153 19.37 -8.75 -3.54
N PHE A 154 19.00 -8.70 -2.26
CA PHE A 154 19.91 -8.64 -1.12
C PHE A 154 20.84 -9.85 -1.05
N THR A 155 20.34 -11.05 -1.32
CA THR A 155 21.10 -12.32 -1.26
C THR A 155 21.68 -12.74 -2.61
N ASN A 156 21.47 -11.96 -3.68
CA ASN A 156 21.89 -12.28 -5.03
C ASN A 156 21.32 -13.61 -5.60
N LEU A 157 20.22 -14.13 -5.03
CA LEU A 157 19.64 -15.41 -5.44
C LEU A 157 18.80 -15.31 -6.72
N ALA A 158 18.30 -14.12 -7.07
CA ALA A 158 17.48 -13.91 -8.28
C ALA A 158 18.20 -14.33 -9.57
N GLY A 159 19.53 -14.21 -9.61
CA GLY A 159 20.36 -14.56 -10.78
C GLY A 159 21.08 -15.91 -10.65
N HIS A 160 20.84 -16.68 -9.59
CA HIS A 160 21.62 -17.88 -9.27
C HIS A 160 21.29 -19.05 -10.21
N GLU A 161 22.31 -19.71 -10.77
CA GLU A 161 22.13 -20.76 -11.81
C GLU A 161 21.22 -21.90 -11.35
N ALA A 162 21.39 -22.40 -10.12
CA ALA A 162 20.57 -23.49 -9.62
C ALA A 162 19.07 -23.12 -9.48
N VAL A 163 18.78 -21.85 -9.15
CA VAL A 163 17.40 -21.35 -9.06
C VAL A 163 16.81 -21.27 -10.48
N LYS A 164 17.59 -20.78 -11.44
CA LYS A 164 17.18 -20.73 -12.86
C LYS A 164 16.92 -22.12 -13.44
N GLU A 165 17.80 -23.08 -13.18
CA GLU A 165 17.62 -24.45 -13.69
C GLU A 165 16.35 -25.08 -13.13
N LYS A 166 16.09 -24.93 -11.83
CA LYS A 166 14.83 -25.40 -11.22
C LYS A 166 13.60 -24.70 -11.77
N ALA A 167 13.68 -23.40 -12.06
CA ALA A 167 12.61 -22.67 -12.72
C ALA A 167 12.36 -23.17 -14.15
N ILE A 168 13.42 -23.48 -14.93
CA ILE A 168 13.32 -24.04 -16.29
C ILE A 168 12.70 -25.44 -16.27
N GLU A 169 13.14 -26.31 -15.37
CA GLU A 169 12.56 -27.63 -15.16
C GLU A 169 11.07 -27.53 -14.84
N THR A 170 10.71 -26.62 -13.92
CA THR A 170 9.32 -26.38 -13.53
C THR A 170 8.51 -25.83 -14.70
N LEU A 171 9.05 -24.90 -15.48
CA LEU A 171 8.40 -24.35 -16.67
C LEU A 171 8.07 -25.46 -17.70
N ARG A 172 8.98 -26.41 -17.91
CA ARG A 172 8.77 -27.55 -18.83
C ARG A 172 7.66 -28.48 -18.34
N ASN A 173 7.52 -28.67 -17.03
CA ASN A 173 6.57 -29.61 -16.44
C ASN A 173 5.18 -28.98 -16.18
N TYR A 174 5.13 -27.71 -15.76
CA TYR A 174 3.90 -27.04 -15.29
C TYR A 174 3.41 -25.93 -16.21
N GLY A 175 4.19 -25.52 -17.21
CA GLY A 175 3.87 -24.41 -18.09
C GLY A 175 4.05 -23.03 -17.44
N VAL A 176 3.53 -22.00 -18.10
CA VAL A 176 3.83 -20.58 -17.80
C VAL A 176 3.02 -20.03 -16.62
N GLY A 177 1.79 -20.49 -16.41
CA GLY A 177 0.91 -19.95 -15.38
C GLY A 177 -0.37 -20.76 -15.20
N SER A 178 -1.07 -20.50 -14.11
CA SER A 178 -2.26 -21.26 -13.68
C SER A 178 -3.56 -20.87 -14.41
N CYS A 179 -3.62 -19.67 -14.99
CA CYS A 179 -4.82 -19.09 -15.61
C CYS A 179 -6.09 -19.11 -14.73
N SER A 180 -5.95 -19.25 -13.41
CA SER A 180 -7.06 -19.35 -12.46
C SER A 180 -6.62 -18.87 -11.08
N PRO A 181 -7.53 -18.28 -10.27
CA PRO A 181 -7.20 -17.95 -8.90
C PRO A 181 -6.98 -19.19 -8.02
N PRO A 182 -6.15 -19.09 -6.96
CA PRO A 182 -5.92 -20.16 -5.99
C PRO A 182 -7.20 -20.79 -5.42
N GLY A 183 -8.24 -19.97 -5.14
CA GLY A 183 -9.51 -20.42 -4.56
C GLY A 183 -10.39 -21.27 -5.48
N PHE A 184 -10.03 -21.41 -6.76
CA PHE A 184 -10.73 -22.25 -7.73
C PHE A 184 -9.84 -23.42 -8.17
N TYR A 185 -9.24 -23.32 -9.36
CA TYR A 185 -8.41 -24.36 -9.97
C TYR A 185 -6.96 -23.91 -10.15
N GLY A 186 -6.54 -22.82 -9.50
CA GLY A 186 -5.21 -22.25 -9.64
C GLY A 186 -4.16 -22.78 -8.67
N THR A 187 -4.57 -23.51 -7.63
CA THR A 187 -3.64 -24.08 -6.65
C THR A 187 -3.08 -25.42 -7.13
N ILE A 188 -1.77 -25.56 -7.12
CA ILE A 188 -1.04 -26.79 -7.45
C ILE A 188 -0.05 -27.12 -6.31
N ASP A 189 0.51 -28.31 -6.34
CA ASP A 189 1.40 -28.87 -5.32
C ASP A 189 2.58 -27.96 -4.95
N VAL A 190 3.25 -27.34 -5.92
CA VAL A 190 4.37 -26.43 -5.66
C VAL A 190 3.99 -25.18 -4.86
N HIS A 191 2.73 -24.74 -4.91
CA HIS A 191 2.25 -23.63 -4.09
C HIS A 191 2.15 -24.05 -2.62
N MET A 192 1.61 -25.24 -2.36
CA MET A 192 1.48 -25.79 -1.01
C MET A 192 2.86 -26.10 -0.41
N GLN A 193 3.81 -26.56 -1.23
CA GLN A 193 5.18 -26.77 -0.82
C GLN A 193 5.84 -25.45 -0.39
N LEU A 194 5.71 -24.39 -1.21
CA LEU A 194 6.24 -23.08 -0.85
C LEU A 194 5.61 -22.51 0.42
N GLU A 195 4.29 -22.62 0.59
CA GLU A 195 3.61 -22.24 1.83
C GLU A 195 4.19 -22.99 3.05
N SER A 196 4.41 -24.29 2.93
CA SER A 196 5.05 -25.11 3.97
C SER A 196 6.49 -24.68 4.27
N ASP A 197 7.27 -24.37 3.23
CA ASP A 197 8.67 -23.96 3.37
C ASP A 197 8.79 -22.59 4.04
N ILE A 198 7.93 -21.64 3.70
CA ILE A 198 7.89 -20.32 4.36
C ILE A 198 7.47 -20.47 5.83
N ALA A 199 6.41 -21.25 6.11
CA ALA A 199 5.96 -21.47 7.48
C ALA A 199 7.05 -22.12 8.34
N ARG A 200 7.74 -23.14 7.80
CA ARG A 200 8.86 -23.81 8.47
C ARG A 200 10.04 -22.87 8.67
N PHE A 201 10.35 -22.04 7.67
CA PHE A 201 11.45 -21.08 7.75
C PHE A 201 11.20 -20.04 8.86
N LEU A 202 9.99 -19.48 8.94
CA LEU A 202 9.61 -18.50 9.97
C LEU A 202 9.36 -19.11 11.36
N GLY A 203 8.98 -20.39 11.42
CA GLY A 203 8.53 -21.03 12.65
C GLY A 203 7.07 -20.70 13.01
N THR A 204 6.21 -20.48 12.00
CA THR A 204 4.77 -20.30 12.17
C THR A 204 4.03 -21.61 11.93
N GLN A 205 2.75 -21.69 12.31
CA GLN A 205 1.93 -22.88 12.06
C GLN A 205 1.66 -23.07 10.57
N ASN A 206 1.32 -21.99 9.87
CA ASN A 206 0.92 -22.04 8.48
C ASN A 206 1.25 -20.75 7.74
N CYS A 207 1.12 -20.78 6.41
CA CYS A 207 1.35 -19.66 5.52
C CYS A 207 0.41 -19.72 4.31
N ILE A 208 0.04 -18.55 3.78
CA ILE A 208 -0.66 -18.40 2.50
C ILE A 208 0.15 -17.51 1.57
N ILE A 209 0.27 -17.88 0.29
CA ILE A 209 0.98 -17.07 -0.71
C ILE A 209 0.03 -16.28 -1.61
N TYR A 210 0.49 -15.10 -2.03
CA TYR A 210 -0.17 -14.18 -2.95
C TYR A 210 0.73 -13.95 -4.17
N SER A 211 0.13 -13.83 -5.35
CA SER A 211 0.87 -13.72 -6.62
C SER A 211 1.60 -12.39 -6.83
N GLN A 212 1.19 -11.34 -6.12
CA GLN A 212 1.76 -9.99 -6.25
C GLN A 212 2.08 -9.38 -4.88
N GLY A 213 3.30 -8.87 -4.70
CA GLY A 213 3.79 -8.36 -3.42
C GLY A 213 2.97 -7.17 -2.91
N PHE A 214 2.78 -6.13 -3.73
CA PHE A 214 1.96 -4.96 -3.38
C PHE A 214 0.53 -5.35 -2.96
N SER A 215 -0.09 -6.26 -3.70
CA SER A 215 -1.46 -6.70 -3.45
C SER A 215 -1.60 -7.53 -2.17
N THR A 216 -0.51 -8.10 -1.65
CA THR A 216 -0.51 -8.98 -0.47
C THR A 216 -1.05 -8.25 0.74
N VAL A 217 -0.30 -7.28 1.28
CA VAL A 217 -0.71 -6.58 2.51
C VAL A 217 -1.99 -5.75 2.31
N SER A 218 -2.19 -5.21 1.10
CA SER A 218 -3.42 -4.48 0.77
C SER A 218 -4.67 -5.36 0.77
N SER A 219 -4.51 -6.67 0.64
CA SER A 219 -5.59 -7.67 0.72
C SER A 219 -5.70 -8.30 2.11
N VAL A 220 -4.57 -8.52 2.79
CA VAL A 220 -4.49 -9.05 4.16
C VAL A 220 -5.25 -8.15 5.13
N ILE A 221 -4.96 -6.84 5.15
CA ILE A 221 -5.57 -5.90 6.10
C ILE A 221 -7.12 -5.93 6.03
N PRO A 222 -7.77 -5.73 4.86
CA PRO A 222 -9.23 -5.77 4.78
C PRO A 222 -9.86 -7.16 4.97
N ALA A 223 -9.08 -8.25 4.88
CA ALA A 223 -9.57 -9.58 5.25
C ALA A 223 -9.88 -9.65 6.76
N PHE A 224 -9.09 -8.98 7.60
CA PHE A 224 -9.21 -9.02 9.07
C PHE A 224 -9.86 -7.78 9.70
N SER A 225 -9.71 -6.61 9.09
CA SER A 225 -10.23 -5.34 9.61
C SER A 225 -11.23 -4.74 8.64
N LYS A 226 -12.43 -4.40 9.13
CA LYS A 226 -13.52 -3.84 8.33
C LYS A 226 -14.06 -2.58 9.00
N ARG A 227 -15.07 -1.95 8.38
CA ARG A 227 -15.82 -0.85 8.98
C ARG A 227 -16.28 -1.21 10.40
N GLY A 228 -15.88 -0.40 11.38
CA GLY A 228 -16.21 -0.59 12.80
C GLY A 228 -15.05 -1.15 13.63
N ASP A 229 -14.01 -1.72 13.00
CA ASP A 229 -12.77 -2.11 13.65
C ASP A 229 -11.80 -0.92 13.78
N ILE A 230 -10.75 -1.10 14.58
CA ILE A 230 -9.77 -0.06 14.87
C ILE A 230 -8.39 -0.50 14.40
N ILE A 231 -7.70 0.38 13.69
CA ILE A 231 -6.29 0.24 13.30
C ILE A 231 -5.51 1.37 13.96
N VAL A 232 -4.41 1.02 14.60
CA VAL A 232 -3.36 1.95 15.04
C VAL A 232 -2.14 1.70 14.16
N ALA A 233 -1.79 2.65 13.30
CA ALA A 233 -0.74 2.46 12.30
C ALA A 233 0.41 3.46 12.48
N ASP A 234 1.62 3.00 12.21
CA ASP A 234 2.80 3.86 12.14
C ASP A 234 2.66 4.81 10.94
N ARG A 235 3.03 6.08 11.07
CA ARG A 235 2.96 7.05 9.96
C ARG A 235 3.91 6.73 8.81
N GLY A 236 5.02 6.05 9.07
CA GLY A 236 6.04 5.69 8.09
C GLY A 236 5.77 4.42 7.30
N VAL A 237 4.64 3.74 7.53
CA VAL A 237 4.31 2.50 6.80
C VAL A 237 4.27 2.68 5.28
N ASN A 238 4.71 1.66 4.56
CA ASN A 238 4.79 1.63 3.11
C ASN A 238 3.43 1.85 2.43
N TYR A 239 3.50 2.21 1.16
CA TYR A 239 2.33 2.59 0.38
C TYR A 239 1.30 1.46 0.24
N ALA A 240 1.74 0.20 0.23
CA ALA A 240 0.85 -0.96 0.14
C ALA A 240 -0.01 -1.12 1.40
N ILE A 241 0.58 -0.95 2.59
CA ILE A 241 -0.13 -0.90 3.87
C ILE A 241 -1.14 0.24 3.86
N GLN A 242 -0.75 1.44 3.43
CA GLN A 242 -1.67 2.59 3.37
C GLN A 242 -2.91 2.28 2.53
N LYS A 243 -2.75 1.60 1.39
CA LYS A 243 -3.90 1.16 0.57
C LYS A 243 -4.73 0.09 1.25
N GLY A 244 -4.13 -0.89 1.92
CA GLY A 244 -4.87 -1.86 2.72
C GLY A 244 -5.72 -1.22 3.81
N ILE A 245 -5.15 -0.24 4.53
CA ILE A 245 -5.85 0.56 5.53
C ILE A 245 -7.03 1.32 4.90
N GLN A 246 -6.81 1.98 3.76
CA GLN A 246 -7.87 2.70 3.03
C GLN A 246 -9.01 1.77 2.60
N ILE A 247 -8.69 0.59 2.06
CA ILE A 247 -9.67 -0.41 1.61
C ILE A 247 -10.47 -0.98 2.80
N SER A 248 -9.84 -1.14 3.97
CA SER A 248 -10.48 -1.70 5.17
C SER A 248 -11.67 -0.87 5.67
N ARG A 249 -11.67 0.46 5.42
CA ARG A 249 -12.66 1.42 5.95
C ARG A 249 -12.77 1.38 7.49
N SER A 250 -11.73 0.93 8.17
CA SER A 250 -11.63 0.89 9.63
C SER A 250 -11.49 2.30 10.21
N THR A 251 -11.71 2.46 11.51
CA THR A 251 -11.30 3.68 12.21
C THR A 251 -9.80 3.64 12.44
N VAL A 252 -9.08 4.62 11.89
CA VAL A 252 -7.60 4.63 11.90
C VAL A 252 -7.10 5.72 12.85
N TYR A 253 -6.16 5.34 13.70
CA TYR A 253 -5.35 6.25 14.52
C TYR A 253 -3.90 6.12 14.09
N TRP A 254 -3.21 7.24 13.95
CA TRP A 254 -1.81 7.27 13.52
C TRP A 254 -0.94 7.69 14.69
N TYR A 255 0.15 6.96 14.93
CA TYR A 255 1.19 7.36 15.87
C TYR A 255 2.45 7.81 15.12
N ASP A 256 3.24 8.66 15.75
CA ASP A 256 4.45 9.22 15.13
C ASP A 256 5.45 8.12 14.78
N HIS A 257 6.16 8.29 13.68
CA HIS A 257 6.97 7.24 13.07
C HIS A 257 8.01 6.68 14.05
N ASN A 258 7.93 5.37 14.32
CA ASN A 258 8.78 4.61 15.23
C ASN A 258 8.87 5.19 16.67
N ASP A 259 7.89 5.99 17.10
CA ASP A 259 7.82 6.57 18.44
C ASP A 259 6.87 5.76 19.34
N MET A 260 7.45 5.01 20.27
CA MET A 260 6.70 4.15 21.19
C MET A 260 5.91 4.91 22.25
N ASN A 261 6.31 6.14 22.60
CA ASN A 261 5.55 7.00 23.50
C ASN A 261 4.29 7.53 22.79
N SER A 262 4.43 7.92 21.51
CA SER A 262 3.31 8.29 20.66
C SER A 262 2.34 7.11 20.48
N LEU A 263 2.86 5.91 20.23
CA LEU A 263 2.06 4.68 20.16
C LEU A 263 1.29 4.46 21.47
N GLU A 264 1.94 4.51 22.62
CA GLU A 264 1.27 4.33 23.91
C GLU A 264 0.17 5.38 24.15
N ALA A 265 0.44 6.66 23.87
CA ALA A 265 -0.53 7.73 24.01
C ALA A 265 -1.78 7.52 23.11
N VAL A 266 -1.57 7.05 21.87
CA VAL A 266 -2.65 6.71 20.95
C VAL A 266 -3.46 5.50 21.45
N LEU A 267 -2.80 4.46 21.98
CA LEU A 267 -3.47 3.30 22.55
C LEU A 267 -4.33 3.67 23.77
N GLU A 268 -3.86 4.58 24.63
CA GLU A 268 -4.63 5.15 25.73
C GLU A 268 -5.82 5.97 25.25
N GLN A 269 -5.65 6.77 24.19
CA GLN A 269 -6.73 7.50 23.55
C GLN A 269 -7.81 6.54 23.04
N VAL A 270 -7.44 5.50 22.28
CA VAL A 270 -8.37 4.49 21.77
C VAL A 270 -9.14 3.81 22.91
N LYS A 271 -8.47 3.51 24.03
CA LYS A 271 -9.10 2.93 25.22
C LYS A 271 -10.15 3.87 25.81
N ARG A 272 -9.85 5.16 25.94
CA ARG A 272 -10.80 6.19 26.41
C ARG A 272 -12.00 6.33 25.48
N ASP A 273 -11.76 6.43 24.17
CA ASP A 273 -12.79 6.61 23.16
C ASP A 273 -13.72 5.40 23.07
N THR A 274 -13.18 4.19 23.15
CA THR A 274 -14.01 2.97 23.18
C THR A 274 -14.88 2.92 24.43
N LYS A 275 -14.33 3.26 25.61
CA LYS A 275 -15.10 3.31 26.87
C LYS A 275 -16.26 4.31 26.78
N ARG A 276 -16.05 5.46 26.14
CA ARG A 276 -17.07 6.49 25.91
C ARG A 276 -18.17 6.01 24.96
N ARG A 277 -17.82 5.28 23.89
CA ARG A 277 -18.78 4.80 22.88
C ARG A 277 -19.78 3.76 23.42
N ARG A 278 -19.44 3.06 24.51
CA ARG A 278 -20.25 1.95 25.10
C ARG A 278 -20.71 0.90 24.07
N GLY A 279 -19.93 0.71 23.01
CA GLY A 279 -20.22 -0.27 21.96
C GLY A 279 -19.67 -1.67 22.27
N PRO A 280 -19.98 -2.67 21.43
CA PRO A 280 -19.38 -4.00 21.53
C PRO A 280 -17.86 -3.92 21.35
N LEU A 281 -17.15 -4.91 21.88
CA LEU A 281 -15.71 -5.04 21.67
C LEU A 281 -15.44 -5.25 20.18
N THR A 282 -14.60 -4.39 19.61
CA THR A 282 -14.22 -4.43 18.19
C THR A 282 -12.86 -5.08 18.01
N ARG A 283 -12.55 -5.54 16.79
CA ARG A 283 -11.20 -6.02 16.49
C ARG A 283 -10.26 -4.82 16.43
N ARG A 284 -9.03 -5.04 16.88
CA ARG A 284 -8.02 -3.98 17.04
C ARG A 284 -6.66 -4.49 16.60
N PHE A 285 -6.03 -3.73 15.72
CA PHE A 285 -4.74 -4.06 15.14
C PHE A 285 -3.76 -2.90 15.29
N ILE A 286 -2.52 -3.22 15.67
CA ILE A 286 -1.36 -2.37 15.42
C ILE A 286 -0.78 -2.82 14.07
N VAL A 287 -0.45 -1.87 13.21
CA VAL A 287 0.15 -2.15 11.89
C VAL A 287 1.46 -1.39 11.77
N THR A 288 2.54 -2.12 11.44
CA THR A 288 3.88 -1.56 11.28
C THR A 288 4.74 -2.42 10.34
N GLU A 289 5.90 -1.91 9.96
CA GLU A 289 6.93 -2.64 9.22
C GLU A 289 8.05 -3.13 10.15
N GLY A 290 8.75 -4.20 9.76
CA GLY A 290 9.93 -4.68 10.46
C GLY A 290 11.14 -3.77 10.21
N VAL A 291 11.55 -3.70 8.94
CA VAL A 291 12.39 -2.63 8.41
C VAL A 291 11.53 -1.77 7.50
N PHE A 292 11.45 -0.48 7.77
CA PHE A 292 10.64 0.45 7.00
C PHE A 292 11.23 0.67 5.61
N GLU A 293 10.42 0.49 4.57
CA GLU A 293 10.85 0.70 3.18
C GLU A 293 11.26 2.16 2.90
N ALA A 294 10.67 3.11 3.65
CA ALA A 294 10.80 4.53 3.36
C ALA A 294 12.13 5.17 3.80
N ASP A 295 12.66 4.72 4.92
CA ASP A 295 13.84 5.32 5.54
C ASP A 295 14.84 4.30 6.10
N GLY A 296 14.52 3.00 6.06
CA GLY A 296 15.34 1.91 6.55
C GLY A 296 15.44 1.82 8.08
N ALA A 297 14.55 2.46 8.82
CA ALA A 297 14.48 2.31 10.27
C ALA A 297 14.03 0.89 10.65
N LEU A 298 14.43 0.42 11.85
CA LEU A 298 13.94 -0.82 12.44
C LEU A 298 12.90 -0.51 13.50
N ALA A 299 11.77 -1.20 13.49
CA ALA A 299 10.77 -1.08 14.54
C ALA A 299 11.26 -1.63 15.89
N ASP A 300 10.88 -0.98 16.99
CA ASP A 300 11.06 -1.51 18.36
C ASP A 300 10.02 -2.61 18.66
N LEU A 301 10.20 -3.78 18.04
CA LEU A 301 9.30 -4.91 18.19
C LEU A 301 9.11 -5.35 19.66
N PRO A 302 10.15 -5.39 20.53
CA PRO A 302 9.97 -5.68 21.96
C PRO A 302 8.95 -4.74 22.62
N LYS A 303 9.07 -3.42 22.42
CA LYS A 303 8.16 -2.46 23.03
C LYS A 303 6.75 -2.54 22.43
N ILE A 304 6.64 -2.74 21.12
CA ILE A 304 5.34 -2.96 20.46
C ILE A 304 4.64 -4.20 21.04
N GLN A 305 5.38 -5.29 21.28
CA GLN A 305 4.85 -6.51 21.89
C GLN A 305 4.37 -6.29 23.34
N GLU A 306 5.11 -5.52 24.13
CA GLU A 306 4.69 -5.12 25.48
C GLU A 306 3.36 -4.34 25.42
N LEU A 307 3.31 -3.30 24.59
CA LEU A 307 2.16 -2.41 24.45
C LEU A 307 0.93 -3.15 23.89
N LYS A 308 1.10 -3.98 22.85
CA LYS A 308 -0.03 -4.75 22.29
C LYS A 308 -0.65 -5.66 23.35
N LYS A 309 0.16 -6.32 24.20
CA LYS A 309 -0.30 -7.23 25.27
C LYS A 309 -0.99 -6.46 26.39
N ARG A 310 -0.48 -5.28 26.74
CA ARG A 310 -1.07 -4.37 27.74
C ARG A 310 -2.44 -3.85 27.30
N TYR A 311 -2.54 -3.39 26.05
CA TYR A 311 -3.76 -2.74 25.51
C TYR A 311 -4.70 -3.69 24.75
N LYS A 312 -4.33 -4.97 24.60
CA LYS A 312 -5.11 -6.04 23.94
C LYS A 312 -5.33 -5.79 22.44
N PHE A 313 -4.24 -5.50 21.74
CA PHE A 313 -4.20 -5.37 20.29
C PHE A 313 -3.50 -6.58 19.66
N ARG A 314 -3.88 -6.91 18.42
CA ARG A 314 -3.14 -7.83 17.56
C ARG A 314 -2.12 -7.06 16.74
N LEU A 315 -1.07 -7.70 16.27
CA LEU A 315 -0.04 -7.09 15.44
C LEU A 315 -0.10 -7.65 14.01
N ILE A 316 -0.16 -6.74 13.04
CA ILE A 316 0.17 -6.99 11.64
C ILE A 316 1.56 -6.41 11.41
N LEU A 317 2.55 -7.27 11.21
CA LEU A 317 3.94 -6.90 10.97
C LEU A 317 4.32 -7.23 9.53
N ASP A 318 4.70 -6.21 8.76
CA ASP A 318 5.23 -6.39 7.41
C ASP A 318 6.75 -6.56 7.46
N GLU A 319 7.20 -7.78 7.22
CA GLU A 319 8.60 -8.21 7.18
C GLU A 319 9.17 -8.16 5.75
N SER A 320 8.56 -7.46 4.80
CA SER A 320 8.96 -7.52 3.38
C SER A 320 10.44 -7.19 3.11
N VAL A 321 11.05 -6.31 3.91
CA VAL A 321 12.47 -5.96 3.80
C VAL A 321 13.33 -6.77 4.76
N SER A 322 12.86 -7.02 5.99
CA SER A 322 13.58 -7.75 7.04
C SER A 322 13.68 -9.25 6.76
N PHE A 323 12.69 -9.84 6.10
CA PHE A 323 12.68 -11.23 5.69
C PHE A 323 13.87 -11.53 4.77
N GLY A 324 14.75 -12.38 5.25
CA GLY A 324 15.98 -12.80 4.60
C GLY A 324 17.12 -11.80 4.65
N THR A 325 17.04 -10.76 5.48
CA THR A 325 18.10 -9.73 5.57
C THR A 325 18.56 -9.42 6.99
N VAL A 326 17.68 -9.61 7.97
CA VAL A 326 17.99 -9.43 9.40
C VAL A 326 17.66 -10.68 10.21
N GLY A 327 18.27 -10.80 11.38
CA GLY A 327 18.28 -12.04 12.16
C GLY A 327 19.46 -12.94 11.82
N ALA A 328 19.76 -13.90 12.69
CA ALA A 328 20.91 -14.79 12.52
C ALA A 328 20.76 -15.73 11.32
N THR A 329 19.54 -16.18 11.02
CA THR A 329 19.21 -17.05 9.89
C THR A 329 18.31 -16.38 8.85
N GLY A 330 17.95 -15.12 9.07
CA GLY A 330 17.23 -14.29 8.10
C GLY A 330 15.73 -14.41 8.25
N ARG A 331 15.22 -14.81 9.42
CA ARG A 331 13.78 -14.94 9.66
C ARG A 331 13.08 -13.60 9.85
N GLY A 332 13.84 -12.51 9.94
CA GLY A 332 13.33 -11.16 10.08
C GLY A 332 13.44 -10.63 11.51
N LEU A 333 12.61 -9.65 11.82
CA LEU A 333 12.71 -8.85 13.03
C LEU A 333 12.39 -9.66 14.29
N THR A 334 11.47 -10.62 14.17
CA THR A 334 11.15 -11.58 15.23
C THR A 334 12.40 -12.33 15.74
N GLU A 335 13.21 -12.89 14.83
CA GLU A 335 14.47 -13.55 15.18
C GLU A 335 15.52 -12.57 15.72
N LEU A 336 15.63 -11.37 15.13
CA LEU A 336 16.60 -10.37 15.58
C LEU A 336 16.45 -10.01 17.06
N TYR A 337 15.21 -9.98 17.56
CA TYR A 337 14.90 -9.66 18.96
C TYR A 337 14.58 -10.89 19.81
N ASN A 338 14.80 -12.11 19.31
CA ASN A 338 14.47 -13.37 20.01
C ASN A 338 13.00 -13.48 20.44
N ILE A 339 12.09 -12.96 19.62
CA ILE A 339 10.64 -13.04 19.83
C ILE A 339 10.12 -14.20 18.96
N PRO A 340 9.45 -15.21 19.53
CA PRO A 340 8.85 -16.29 18.74
C PRO A 340 7.88 -15.73 17.70
N ALA A 341 7.92 -16.25 16.46
CA ALA A 341 7.02 -15.81 15.39
C ALA A 341 5.53 -15.99 15.77
N SER A 342 5.21 -16.97 16.62
CA SER A 342 3.86 -17.19 17.16
C SER A 342 3.33 -16.06 18.05
N GLU A 343 4.19 -15.17 18.53
CA GLU A 343 3.81 -13.96 19.27
C GLU A 343 3.47 -12.79 18.32
N VAL A 344 3.51 -12.97 17.01
CA VAL A 344 2.99 -12.00 16.03
C VAL A 344 1.79 -12.63 15.32
N GLU A 345 0.61 -12.03 15.44
CA GLU A 345 -0.61 -12.66 14.93
C GLU A 345 -0.63 -12.79 13.40
N ILE A 346 -0.10 -11.78 12.70
CA ILE A 346 -0.11 -11.72 11.24
C ILE A 346 1.25 -11.21 10.77
N LEU A 347 2.05 -12.09 10.17
CA LEU A 347 3.32 -11.76 9.54
C LEU A 347 3.09 -11.68 8.04
N VAL A 348 3.39 -10.54 7.43
CA VAL A 348 3.30 -10.34 5.98
C VAL A 348 4.72 -10.20 5.43
N GLY A 349 4.99 -10.67 4.22
CA GLY A 349 6.30 -10.46 3.60
C GLY A 349 6.25 -10.54 2.07
N SER A 350 7.33 -10.07 1.44
CA SER A 350 7.50 -10.06 -0.01
C SER A 350 8.44 -11.17 -0.44
N MET A 351 8.05 -11.94 -1.45
CA MET A 351 8.91 -12.93 -2.11
C MET A 351 9.67 -12.30 -3.29
N ALA A 352 9.32 -11.07 -3.68
CA ALA A 352 9.95 -10.35 -4.78
C ALA A 352 11.32 -9.73 -4.43
N ASN A 353 11.63 -9.66 -3.13
CA ASN A 353 12.86 -9.07 -2.62
C ASN A 353 13.95 -10.15 -2.51
N THR A 354 14.26 -10.58 -1.28
CA THR A 354 15.33 -11.54 -0.95
C THR A 354 15.23 -12.86 -1.71
N LEU A 355 14.03 -13.38 -1.97
CA LEU A 355 13.88 -14.66 -2.65
C LEU A 355 14.03 -14.56 -4.18
N GLY A 356 14.06 -13.35 -4.74
CA GLY A 356 14.23 -13.14 -6.18
C GLY A 356 13.10 -13.69 -7.05
N ALA A 357 11.92 -13.93 -6.46
CA ALA A 357 10.74 -14.43 -7.16
C ALA A 357 9.73 -13.29 -7.40
N ALA A 358 8.43 -13.58 -7.34
CA ALA A 358 7.38 -12.57 -7.27
C ALA A 358 6.35 -12.94 -6.21
N GLY A 359 5.49 -12.00 -5.87
CA GLY A 359 4.43 -12.23 -4.89
C GLY A 359 4.82 -11.88 -3.47
N GLY A 360 3.95 -12.25 -2.55
CA GLY A 360 4.14 -12.10 -1.12
C GLY A 360 3.45 -13.22 -0.36
N PHE A 361 3.58 -13.21 0.95
CA PHE A 361 2.99 -14.22 1.82
C PHE A 361 2.37 -13.60 3.06
N CYS A 362 1.46 -14.33 3.68
CA CYS A 362 0.99 -14.06 5.03
C CYS A 362 1.13 -15.34 5.86
N ALA A 363 1.90 -15.27 6.94
CA ALA A 363 2.15 -16.37 7.86
C ALA A 363 1.52 -16.08 9.23
N GLY A 364 1.10 -17.13 9.93
CA GLY A 364 0.42 -17.01 11.21
C GLY A 364 -0.14 -18.35 11.69
N SER A 365 -1.24 -18.29 12.45
CA SER A 365 -1.98 -19.47 12.85
C SER A 365 -2.81 -20.06 11.70
N ASP A 366 -3.29 -21.29 11.87
CA ASP A 366 -4.19 -21.92 10.91
C ASP A 366 -5.46 -21.09 10.67
N GLU A 367 -6.03 -20.49 11.71
CA GLU A 367 -7.22 -19.63 11.59
C GLU A 367 -6.93 -18.38 10.76
N VAL A 368 -5.75 -17.78 10.92
CA VAL A 368 -5.30 -16.62 10.14
C VAL A 368 -5.18 -17.00 8.66
N VAL A 369 -4.57 -18.14 8.37
CA VAL A 369 -4.38 -18.62 6.99
C VAL A 369 -5.71 -19.00 6.34
N PHE A 370 -6.51 -19.84 6.98
CA PHE A 370 -7.77 -20.32 6.40
C PHE A 370 -8.80 -19.22 6.23
N HIS A 371 -8.86 -18.23 7.13
CA HIS A 371 -9.73 -17.07 6.96
C HIS A 371 -9.42 -16.28 5.69
N GLN A 372 -8.14 -16.16 5.33
CA GLN A 372 -7.69 -15.45 4.12
C GLN A 372 -7.99 -16.22 2.84
N ARG A 373 -8.00 -17.55 2.86
CA ARG A 373 -8.32 -18.35 1.66
C ARG A 373 -9.70 -18.04 1.08
N ILE A 374 -10.64 -17.57 1.93
CA ILE A 374 -11.99 -17.19 1.51
C ILE A 374 -12.27 -15.68 1.56
N ASN A 375 -11.50 -14.88 2.32
CA ASN A 375 -11.73 -13.43 2.46
C ASN A 375 -10.65 -12.54 1.80
N GLY A 376 -9.49 -13.10 1.43
CA GLY A 376 -8.40 -12.37 0.81
C GLY A 376 -8.73 -12.04 -0.63
N THR A 377 -9.16 -10.81 -0.91
CA THR A 377 -9.58 -10.36 -2.26
C THR A 377 -8.57 -10.69 -3.36
N SER A 378 -7.28 -10.44 -3.15
CA SER A 378 -6.23 -10.71 -4.14
C SER A 378 -5.88 -12.20 -4.23
N PHE A 379 -6.22 -13.00 -3.23
CA PHE A 379 -6.08 -14.46 -3.28
C PHE A 379 -7.27 -15.10 -3.99
N VAL A 380 -8.49 -14.63 -3.73
CA VAL A 380 -9.72 -15.23 -4.28
C VAL A 380 -9.95 -14.80 -5.74
N PHE A 381 -9.62 -13.55 -6.10
CA PHE A 381 -10.00 -12.96 -7.39
C PHE A 381 -8.80 -12.61 -8.30
N SER A 382 -7.59 -13.10 -8.01
CA SER A 382 -6.42 -12.94 -8.87
C SER A 382 -5.80 -14.29 -9.21
N ALA A 383 -5.23 -14.42 -10.41
CA ALA A 383 -4.58 -15.66 -10.84
C ALA A 383 -3.45 -16.07 -9.88
N ALA A 384 -3.27 -17.38 -9.66
CA ALA A 384 -2.24 -17.90 -8.76
C ALA A 384 -0.83 -17.58 -9.27
N LEU A 385 0.15 -17.61 -8.36
CA LEU A 385 1.55 -17.40 -8.70
C LEU A 385 1.98 -18.43 -9.76
N PRO A 386 2.77 -18.06 -10.78
CA PRO A 386 3.37 -19.05 -11.67
C PRO A 386 4.20 -20.10 -10.91
N ALA A 387 4.03 -21.37 -11.28
CA ALA A 387 4.71 -22.51 -10.66
C ALA A 387 6.23 -22.33 -10.55
N LEU A 388 6.85 -21.83 -11.64
CA LEU A 388 8.29 -21.59 -11.71
C LEU A 388 8.77 -20.58 -10.65
N LEU A 389 7.95 -19.58 -10.30
CA LEU A 389 8.28 -18.59 -9.29
C LEU A 389 8.09 -19.16 -7.88
N ALA A 390 7.10 -20.05 -7.70
CA ALA A 390 6.92 -20.73 -6.43
C ALA A 390 8.12 -21.64 -6.10
N VAL A 391 8.57 -22.42 -7.08
CA VAL A 391 9.75 -23.29 -6.95
C VAL A 391 11.04 -22.47 -6.80
N ALA A 392 11.17 -21.36 -7.53
CA ALA A 392 12.32 -20.46 -7.38
C ALA A 392 12.43 -19.92 -5.94
N ALA A 393 11.32 -19.46 -5.35
CA ALA A 393 11.28 -18.96 -3.98
C ALA A 393 11.62 -20.05 -2.95
N SER A 394 11.05 -21.25 -3.09
CA SER A 394 11.34 -22.40 -2.21
C SER A 394 12.82 -22.83 -2.31
N THR A 395 13.37 -22.82 -3.53
CA THR A 395 14.80 -23.09 -3.77
C THR A 395 15.68 -22.03 -3.11
N ALA A 396 15.33 -20.75 -3.21
CA ALA A 396 16.05 -19.66 -2.56
C ALA A 396 16.06 -19.79 -1.03
N ILE A 397 14.92 -20.15 -0.41
CA ILE A 397 14.84 -20.44 1.03
C ILE A 397 15.80 -21.59 1.40
N SER A 398 15.82 -22.66 0.61
CA SER A 398 16.69 -23.81 0.84
C SER A 398 18.19 -23.44 0.78
N TYR A 399 18.57 -22.53 -0.12
CA TYR A 399 19.93 -21.97 -0.17
C TYR A 399 20.26 -21.13 1.07
N MET A 400 19.35 -20.28 1.51
CA MET A 400 19.56 -19.47 2.71
C MET A 400 19.75 -20.35 3.97
N VAL A 401 18.96 -21.41 4.09
CA VAL A 401 19.08 -22.37 5.20
C VAL A 401 20.39 -23.15 5.14
N SER A 402 20.82 -23.58 3.95
CA SER A 402 22.07 -24.35 3.79
C SER A 402 23.34 -23.49 3.87
N GLN A 403 23.25 -22.18 3.61
CA GLN A 403 24.40 -21.25 3.63
C GLN A 403 24.13 -20.00 4.49
N PRO A 404 24.06 -20.12 5.83
CA PRO A 404 23.78 -18.97 6.71
C PRO A 404 24.80 -17.83 6.63
N SER A 405 26.02 -18.11 6.15
CA SER A 405 27.08 -17.10 5.96
C SER A 405 26.68 -15.97 5.02
N ILE A 406 25.67 -16.18 4.16
CA ILE A 406 25.13 -15.15 3.26
C ILE A 406 24.71 -13.88 4.00
N LEU A 407 24.14 -14.02 5.21
CA LEU A 407 23.68 -12.88 6.01
C LEU A 407 24.84 -12.16 6.68
N THR A 408 25.87 -12.89 7.11
CA THR A 408 27.09 -12.27 7.66
C THR A 408 27.76 -11.42 6.58
N THR A 409 27.90 -11.94 5.36
CA THR A 409 28.40 -11.18 4.20
C THR A 409 27.56 -9.94 3.91
N LEU A 410 26.23 -10.05 3.95
CA LEU A 410 25.33 -8.91 3.73
C LEU A 410 25.60 -7.81 4.76
N GLN A 411 25.65 -8.16 6.04
CA GLN A 411 25.88 -7.23 7.13
C GLN A 411 27.28 -6.61 7.08
N ASP A 412 28.30 -7.36 6.70
CA ASP A 412 29.66 -6.83 6.52
C ASP A 412 29.75 -5.87 5.32
N ASN A 413 28.99 -6.13 4.25
CA ASN A 413 28.86 -5.21 3.12
C ASN A 413 28.15 -3.92 3.52
N VAL A 414 27.10 -3.99 4.33
CA VAL A 414 26.41 -2.80 4.89
C VAL A 414 27.39 -1.98 5.72
N LYS A 415 28.11 -2.61 6.67
CA LYS A 415 29.12 -1.93 7.50
C LYS A 415 30.21 -1.28 6.65
N SER A 416 30.69 -1.96 5.61
CA SER A 416 31.74 -1.45 4.73
C SER A 416 31.28 -0.20 3.99
N LEU A 417 30.06 -0.20 3.46
CA LEU A 417 29.46 0.97 2.81
C LEU A 417 29.28 2.13 3.81
N ARG A 418 28.71 1.85 4.99
CA ARG A 418 28.45 2.86 6.02
C ARG A 418 29.73 3.46 6.61
N SER A 419 30.81 2.68 6.73
CA SER A 419 32.11 3.17 7.20
C SER A 419 32.71 4.31 6.35
N ILE A 420 32.21 4.52 5.14
CA ILE A 420 32.60 5.64 4.27
C ILE A 420 31.56 6.74 4.31
N LEU A 421 30.28 6.38 4.16
CA LEU A 421 29.19 7.33 3.97
C LEU A 421 28.77 8.02 5.28
N ASP A 422 28.94 7.38 6.42
CA ASP A 422 28.61 7.95 7.74
C ASP A 422 29.48 9.16 8.09
N HIS A 423 30.65 9.31 7.45
CA HIS A 423 31.57 10.43 7.66
C HIS A 423 31.40 11.55 6.61
N VAL A 424 30.37 11.49 5.77
CA VAL A 424 30.11 12.53 4.77
C VAL A 424 29.21 13.60 5.36
N GLU A 425 29.81 14.73 5.72
CA GLU A 425 29.14 15.84 6.42
C GLU A 425 27.85 16.32 5.75
N SER A 426 27.84 16.42 4.41
CA SER A 426 26.67 16.89 3.64
C SER A 426 25.51 15.89 3.54
N LEU A 427 25.70 14.66 4.00
CA LEU A 427 24.71 13.59 3.93
C LEU A 427 24.17 13.24 5.32
N ARG A 428 22.89 12.89 5.38
CA ARG A 428 22.23 12.29 6.55
C ARG A 428 21.79 10.88 6.18
N ILE A 429 22.14 9.90 7.01
CA ILE A 429 21.66 8.52 6.87
C ILE A 429 20.56 8.29 7.90
N SER A 430 19.35 7.97 7.43
CA SER A 430 18.18 7.73 8.30
C SER A 430 18.05 6.28 8.76
N SER A 431 18.57 5.35 7.95
CA SER A 431 18.41 3.92 8.16
C SER A 431 19.21 3.39 9.34
N ASP A 432 18.68 2.35 10.00
CA ASP A 432 19.38 1.64 11.07
C ASP A 432 20.67 0.96 10.52
N PRO A 433 21.76 0.89 11.30
CA PRO A 433 23.02 0.27 10.88
C PRO A 433 22.93 -1.19 10.40
N ARG A 434 21.88 -1.92 10.82
CA ARG A 434 21.63 -3.33 10.47
C ARG A 434 20.74 -3.48 9.23
N SER A 435 20.13 -2.39 8.77
CA SER A 435 19.25 -2.38 7.61
C SER A 435 20.07 -2.61 6.33
N PRO A 436 19.65 -3.53 5.44
CA PRO A 436 20.26 -3.67 4.11
C PRO A 436 19.86 -2.52 3.16
N LEU A 437 18.86 -1.72 3.55
CA LEU A 437 18.44 -0.51 2.87
C LEU A 437 19.06 0.70 3.55
N VAL A 438 20.10 1.23 2.92
CA VAL A 438 20.76 2.46 3.37
C VAL A 438 20.12 3.64 2.67
N HIS A 439 19.50 4.53 3.45
CA HIS A 439 18.81 5.72 2.94
C HIS A 439 19.66 6.97 3.16
N ILE A 440 19.91 7.71 2.09
CA ILE A 440 20.74 8.91 2.07
C ILE A 440 19.88 10.12 1.77
N GLN A 441 19.87 11.06 2.71
CA GLN A 441 19.22 12.37 2.59
C GLN A 441 20.27 13.47 2.46
N VAL A 442 19.89 14.59 1.85
CA VAL A 442 20.68 15.83 1.97
C VAL A 442 20.57 16.31 3.41
N ARG A 443 21.71 16.60 4.05
CA ARG A 443 21.71 17.18 5.40
C ARG A 443 21.32 18.66 5.33
N SER A 444 20.48 19.09 6.26
CA SER A 444 20.18 20.52 6.40
C SER A 444 21.36 21.25 7.06
N LYS A 445 21.58 22.52 6.72
CA LYS A 445 22.61 23.35 7.36
C LYS A 445 22.40 23.54 8.87
N THR A 446 21.17 23.37 9.33
CA THR A 446 20.79 23.47 10.75
C THR A 446 21.04 22.17 11.52
N ASP A 447 21.28 21.06 10.82
CA ASP A 447 21.50 19.73 11.41
C ASP A 447 23.01 19.48 11.58
N ARG A 448 23.47 19.36 12.83
CA ARG A 448 24.86 19.01 13.14
C ARG A 448 25.19 17.58 12.69
N HIS A 449 26.33 17.40 12.05
CA HIS A 449 26.88 16.06 11.81
C HIS A 449 27.37 15.43 13.13
N PRO A 450 27.12 14.14 13.41
CA PRO A 450 27.55 13.49 14.66
C PRO A 450 29.04 13.71 14.98
N ASP A 451 29.90 13.57 13.96
CA ASP A 451 31.36 13.72 14.08
C ASP A 451 31.84 15.19 14.17
N THR A 452 30.99 16.18 13.89
CA THR A 452 31.37 17.60 13.94
C THR A 452 31.27 18.10 15.40
N PRO A 453 32.37 18.52 16.04
CA PRO A 453 32.35 19.01 17.42
C PRO A 453 31.36 20.17 17.62
N ALA A 454 30.68 20.21 18.77
CA ALA A 454 29.62 21.20 19.03
C ALA A 454 30.14 22.65 19.02
N ASP A 455 31.39 22.85 19.43
CA ASP A 455 32.14 24.12 19.39
C ASP A 455 32.47 24.59 17.97
N LYS A 456 32.54 23.66 17.01
CA LYS A 456 32.76 23.96 15.59
C LYS A 456 31.47 24.08 14.79
N PHE A 457 30.34 23.69 15.38
CA PHE A 457 29.03 23.79 14.76
C PHE A 457 28.43 25.17 15.03
N ASP A 458 28.80 26.14 14.20
CA ASP A 458 28.25 27.49 14.32
C ASP A 458 26.83 27.53 13.75
N LYS A 459 25.83 27.58 14.64
CA LYS A 459 24.42 27.77 14.26
C LYS A 459 24.22 29.21 13.76
N GLY A 460 24.67 29.48 12.54
CA GLY A 460 24.26 30.67 11.79
C GLY A 460 25.02 31.95 12.07
N LYS A 461 26.36 31.94 12.00
CA LYS A 461 27.11 33.14 11.58
C LYS A 461 27.93 32.84 10.33
N ASN A 462 27.45 33.30 9.18
CA ASN A 462 28.30 33.51 8.00
C ASN A 462 29.27 34.69 8.27
N SER A 463 30.17 34.58 9.23
CA SER A 463 31.28 35.54 9.37
C SER A 463 32.60 34.82 9.15
N LEU A 464 33.06 34.83 7.90
CA LEU A 464 34.49 34.75 7.62
C LEU A 464 35.12 36.03 8.16
N ALA A 465 35.65 35.99 9.38
CA ALA A 465 36.53 37.06 9.86
C ALA A 465 37.94 36.79 9.32
N VAL A 466 38.33 37.52 8.27
CA VAL A 466 39.73 37.72 7.89
C VAL A 466 39.95 39.23 7.78
N GLY A 467 40.46 39.83 8.86
CA GLY A 467 40.78 41.27 8.91
C GLY A 467 39.56 42.20 8.95
N ASP A 468 39.80 43.44 9.38
CA ASP A 468 38.81 44.49 9.74
C ASP A 468 37.93 45.04 8.58
N VAL A 469 37.40 44.19 7.71
CA VAL A 469 36.40 44.61 6.71
C VAL A 469 35.27 43.60 6.64
N SER A 470 34.14 43.95 7.25
CA SER A 470 32.87 43.24 7.13
C SER A 470 32.24 43.49 5.76
N LEU A 471 32.42 42.57 4.82
CA LEU A 471 31.66 42.54 3.56
C LEU A 471 30.42 41.66 3.73
N THR A 472 29.26 42.29 3.90
CA THR A 472 27.96 41.64 3.79
C THR A 472 27.71 41.19 2.35
N LEU A 473 27.90 39.90 2.07
CA LEU A 473 27.40 39.28 0.85
C LEU A 473 25.90 39.03 1.00
N SER A 474 25.13 39.93 0.40
CA SER A 474 23.67 39.88 0.34
C SER A 474 23.15 38.70 -0.48
N ASN A 475 22.37 37.82 0.17
CA ASN A 475 21.21 37.15 -0.44
C ASN A 475 20.11 37.05 0.62
N SER A 476 19.34 38.11 0.75
CA SER A 476 18.39 38.40 1.84
C SER A 476 17.15 37.48 1.94
N ASN A 477 17.01 36.48 1.04
CA ASN A 477 15.86 35.56 1.04
C ASN A 477 16.15 34.24 1.77
N ASP A 478 17.41 33.78 1.80
CA ASP A 478 17.76 32.50 2.45
C ASP A 478 17.85 32.65 3.98
N GLU A 479 18.36 33.79 4.47
CA GLU A 479 18.48 34.06 5.91
C GLU A 479 17.12 34.17 6.62
N LYS A 480 16.11 34.75 5.95
CA LYS A 480 14.75 34.84 6.51
C LYS A 480 14.03 33.48 6.58
N ARG A 481 14.34 32.53 5.68
CA ARG A 481 13.80 31.17 5.73
C ARG A 481 14.45 30.33 6.84
N ILE A 482 15.77 30.47 7.02
CA ILE A 482 16.53 29.73 8.05
C ILE A 482 16.16 30.18 9.46
N ALA A 483 15.89 31.48 9.67
CA ALA A 483 15.50 32.04 10.97
C ALA A 483 14.06 31.67 11.41
N ALA A 484 13.20 31.20 10.50
CA ALA A 484 11.80 30.84 10.76
C ALA A 484 11.53 29.33 10.83
N ALA A 485 12.55 28.51 10.58
CA ALA A 485 12.45 27.06 10.45
C ALA A 485 12.35 26.38 11.84
N GLY A 486 11.27 25.61 12.05
CA GLY A 486 11.12 24.76 13.23
C GLY A 486 12.10 23.57 13.24
N PRO A 487 12.16 22.76 14.31
CA PRO A 487 13.06 21.60 14.43
C PRO A 487 12.89 20.54 13.32
N SER A 488 11.77 20.57 12.60
CA SER A 488 11.42 19.69 11.48
C SER A 488 11.66 20.32 10.10
N ASP A 489 11.97 21.61 10.02
CA ASP A 489 12.13 22.31 8.76
C ASP A 489 13.52 22.09 8.17
N HIS A 490 13.56 21.95 6.85
CA HIS A 490 14.77 21.79 6.07
C HIS A 490 15.04 23.10 5.32
N ASP A 491 16.31 23.54 5.25
CA ASP A 491 16.66 24.81 4.59
C ASP A 491 16.41 24.82 3.07
N LEU A 492 16.38 23.65 2.44
CA LEU A 492 15.97 23.45 1.04
C LEU A 492 14.53 22.97 0.89
N SER A 493 13.86 23.44 -0.17
CA SER A 493 12.58 22.88 -0.62
C SER A 493 12.70 21.43 -1.08
N VAL A 494 11.57 20.70 -1.09
CA VAL A 494 11.50 19.31 -1.56
C VAL A 494 12.01 19.16 -3.00
N ASP A 495 11.66 20.09 -3.89
CA ASP A 495 12.09 20.08 -5.29
C ASP A 495 13.60 20.28 -5.46
N GLU A 496 14.20 21.14 -4.64
CA GLU A 496 15.64 21.37 -4.62
C GLU A 496 16.39 20.12 -4.11
N GLN A 497 15.89 19.51 -3.03
CA GLN A 497 16.43 18.25 -2.53
C GLN A 497 16.35 17.17 -3.61
N MET A 498 15.21 17.01 -4.29
CA MET A 498 15.04 16.03 -5.37
C MET A 498 15.99 16.28 -6.54
N ARG A 499 16.18 17.54 -6.96
CA ARG A 499 17.16 17.89 -8.01
C ARG A 499 18.59 17.53 -7.63
N LEU A 500 19.01 17.88 -6.41
CA LEU A 500 20.38 17.58 -5.94
C LEU A 500 20.61 16.08 -5.83
N LEU A 501 19.64 15.33 -5.29
CA LEU A 501 19.73 13.88 -5.21
C LEU A 501 19.74 13.23 -6.61
N GLN A 502 18.98 13.75 -7.56
CA GLN A 502 19.03 13.25 -8.95
C GLN A 502 20.41 13.49 -9.57
N ALA A 503 21.02 14.66 -9.35
CA ALA A 503 22.37 14.93 -9.84
C ALA A 503 23.42 13.97 -9.24
N ILE A 504 23.26 13.56 -7.97
CA ILE A 504 24.12 12.52 -7.37
C ILE A 504 23.89 11.16 -8.04
N VAL A 505 22.63 10.80 -8.32
CA VAL A 505 22.29 9.55 -9.02
C VAL A 505 22.90 9.52 -10.42
N ASP A 506 22.77 10.60 -11.18
CA ASP A 506 23.29 10.70 -12.55
C ASP A 506 24.82 10.60 -12.57
N ASP A 507 25.51 11.32 -11.66
CA ASP A 507 26.97 11.28 -11.55
C ASP A 507 27.48 9.90 -11.07
N ALA A 508 26.81 9.27 -10.11
CA ALA A 508 27.16 7.92 -9.68
C ALA A 508 27.02 6.90 -10.83
N LEU A 509 26.01 7.08 -11.69
CA LEU A 509 25.78 6.26 -12.86
C LEU A 509 26.90 6.38 -13.89
N GLU A 510 27.40 7.61 -14.14
CA GLU A 510 28.58 7.88 -14.98
C GLU A 510 29.82 7.14 -14.50
N HIS A 511 29.95 6.94 -13.19
CA HIS A 511 31.05 6.20 -12.57
C HIS A 511 30.73 4.71 -12.36
N GLY A 512 29.67 4.20 -13.01
CA GLY A 512 29.35 2.78 -13.06
C GLY A 512 28.60 2.22 -11.85
N ILE A 513 28.02 3.08 -10.99
CA ILE A 513 27.23 2.69 -9.83
C ILE A 513 25.76 3.06 -10.07
N PHE A 514 24.90 2.06 -10.18
CA PHE A 514 23.47 2.25 -10.36
C PHE A 514 22.73 2.32 -9.03
N ILE A 515 22.23 3.52 -8.73
CA ILE A 515 21.44 3.86 -7.55
C ILE A 515 20.18 4.58 -7.99
N THR A 516 19.19 4.69 -7.11
CA THR A 516 17.93 5.38 -7.42
C THR A 516 17.49 6.27 -6.28
N ARG A 517 16.84 7.39 -6.62
CA ARG A 517 16.00 8.08 -5.65
C ARG A 517 14.86 7.17 -5.24
N MET A 518 14.43 7.30 -4.00
CA MET A 518 13.19 6.70 -3.55
C MET A 518 12.03 7.41 -4.26
N LYS A 519 11.27 6.65 -5.07
CA LYS A 519 10.03 7.14 -5.67
C LYS A 519 8.92 7.01 -4.65
N ARG A 520 8.13 8.07 -4.49
CA ARG A 520 6.98 8.09 -3.60
C ARG A 520 5.77 8.64 -4.35
N LEU A 521 4.62 8.04 -4.07
CA LEU A 521 3.33 8.58 -4.47
C LEU A 521 2.77 9.40 -3.30
N PRO A 522 1.93 10.41 -3.56
CA PRO A 522 1.24 11.14 -2.52
C PRO A 522 0.50 10.16 -1.60
N SER A 523 0.72 10.32 -0.30
CA SER A 523 0.09 9.49 0.71
C SER A 523 -1.44 9.67 0.72
N ILE A 524 -2.17 8.68 1.24
CA ILE A 524 -3.63 8.74 1.41
C ILE A 524 -4.07 9.95 2.26
N ASN A 525 -3.16 10.49 3.08
CA ASN A 525 -3.35 11.74 3.81
C ASN A 525 -2.00 12.44 3.99
N ALA A 526 -1.50 13.07 2.93
CA ALA A 526 -0.20 13.76 2.92
C ALA A 526 0.00 14.71 4.12
N LYS A 527 -1.03 15.47 4.51
CA LYS A 527 -0.94 16.41 5.65
C LYS A 527 -0.66 15.75 6.99
N ALA A 528 -1.04 14.48 7.16
CA ALA A 528 -0.85 13.74 8.41
C ALA A 528 0.29 12.73 8.34
N LEU A 529 0.63 12.25 7.15
CA LEU A 529 1.56 11.12 6.93
C LEU A 529 2.91 11.56 6.35
N GLU A 530 3.00 12.72 5.71
CA GLU A 530 4.24 13.25 5.16
C GLU A 530 4.85 14.29 6.10
N VAL A 531 4.84 14.02 7.41
CA VAL A 531 5.22 14.99 8.45
C VAL A 531 6.48 14.52 9.16
N GLY A 532 7.64 15.04 8.77
CA GLY A 532 8.89 14.82 9.50
C GLY A 532 10.11 14.57 8.61
N PRO A 533 11.26 14.26 9.21
CA PRO A 533 12.49 13.93 8.47
C PRO A 533 12.41 12.64 7.64
N GLU A 534 11.62 11.65 8.06
CA GLU A 534 11.39 10.37 7.39
C GLU A 534 10.68 10.55 6.04
N SER A 535 9.82 11.58 5.92
CA SER A 535 9.14 11.92 4.68
C SER A 535 9.99 12.74 3.72
N ARG A 536 11.26 13.03 4.03
CA ARG A 536 12.16 13.81 3.14
C ARG A 536 12.67 12.99 1.95
N PRO A 537 12.89 13.62 0.79
CA PRO A 537 13.51 12.97 -0.37
C PRO A 537 14.84 12.30 -0.01
N ASN A 538 15.05 11.09 -0.51
CA ASN A 538 16.26 10.32 -0.25
C ASN A 538 16.67 9.46 -1.45
N ILE A 539 17.94 9.05 -1.46
CA ILE A 539 18.47 7.99 -2.31
C ILE A 539 18.41 6.70 -1.50
N ARG A 540 17.90 5.64 -2.12
CA ARG A 540 17.83 4.31 -1.52
C ARG A 540 18.94 3.44 -2.11
N LEU A 541 19.80 2.92 -1.24
CA LEU A 541 20.83 1.94 -1.58
C LEU A 541 20.42 0.58 -1.03
N ALA A 542 20.20 -0.39 -1.91
CA ALA A 542 19.97 -1.78 -1.55
C ALA A 542 21.29 -2.56 -1.63
N VAL A 543 21.85 -2.89 -0.46
CA VAL A 543 23.13 -3.60 -0.36
C VAL A 543 22.93 -5.08 -0.69
N SER A 544 23.87 -5.69 -1.41
CA SER A 544 23.76 -7.09 -1.83
C SER A 544 24.99 -7.90 -1.42
N THR A 545 24.83 -9.20 -1.23
CA THR A 545 25.90 -10.19 -1.04
C THR A 545 26.70 -10.47 -2.31
N ALA A 546 26.22 -9.99 -3.47
CA ALA A 546 26.87 -10.19 -4.77
C ALA A 546 28.25 -9.53 -4.92
N PHE A 547 28.63 -8.69 -3.96
CA PHE A 547 29.80 -7.82 -4.03
C PHE A 547 30.77 -8.15 -2.91
N THR A 548 32.05 -8.04 -3.23
CA THR A 548 33.11 -8.14 -2.22
C THR A 548 33.18 -6.86 -1.37
N LYS A 549 33.77 -6.95 -0.18
CA LYS A 549 34.03 -5.79 0.68
C LYS A 549 34.73 -4.64 -0.07
N LYS A 550 35.75 -4.95 -0.89
CA LYS A 550 36.48 -3.95 -1.68
C LYS A 550 35.60 -3.25 -2.71
N GLU A 551 34.68 -3.97 -3.34
CA GLU A 551 33.73 -3.39 -4.29
C GLU A 551 32.72 -2.49 -3.59
N MET A 552 32.26 -2.87 -2.39
CA MET A 552 31.39 -2.03 -1.57
C MET A 552 32.09 -0.75 -1.11
N GLU A 553 33.35 -0.85 -0.69
CA GLU A 553 34.17 0.32 -0.35
C GLU A 553 34.39 1.23 -1.57
N LYS A 554 34.64 0.66 -2.74
CA LYS A 554 34.74 1.43 -4.00
C LYS A 554 33.44 2.15 -4.31
N ALA A 555 32.29 1.48 -4.21
CA ALA A 555 30.98 2.08 -4.43
C ALA A 555 30.70 3.21 -3.43
N GLY A 556 31.02 3.01 -2.14
CA GLY A 556 30.90 4.06 -1.12
C GLY A 556 31.76 5.29 -1.44
N ASN A 557 32.99 5.09 -1.91
CA ASN A 557 33.86 6.18 -2.32
C ASN A 557 33.35 6.94 -3.55
N VAL A 558 32.78 6.24 -4.55
CA VAL A 558 32.15 6.88 -5.71
C VAL A 558 30.97 7.73 -5.26
N ILE A 559 30.05 7.18 -4.46
CA ILE A 559 28.88 7.91 -3.96
C ILE A 559 29.30 9.13 -3.11
N LYS A 560 30.32 8.98 -2.26
CA LYS A 560 30.92 10.08 -1.51
C LYS A 560 31.48 11.16 -2.44
N ALA A 561 32.22 10.79 -3.48
CA ALA A 561 32.78 11.74 -4.43
C ALA A 561 31.68 12.51 -5.18
N SER A 562 30.63 11.81 -5.65
CA SER A 562 29.46 12.41 -6.27
C SER A 562 28.73 13.36 -5.33
N ALA A 563 28.52 12.97 -4.07
CA ALA A 563 27.91 13.82 -3.06
C ALA A 563 28.75 15.08 -2.77
N ILE A 564 30.08 14.97 -2.67
CA ILE A 564 30.98 16.11 -2.48
C ILE A 564 30.98 17.02 -3.71
N LYS A 565 30.95 16.45 -4.92
CA LYS A 565 30.90 17.23 -6.18
C LYS A 565 29.62 18.06 -6.26
N VAL A 566 28.47 17.46 -5.95
CA VAL A 566 27.15 18.10 -6.06
C VAL A 566 26.87 19.03 -4.86
N LEU A 567 27.22 18.62 -3.65
CA LEU A 567 26.87 19.32 -2.40
C LEU A 567 28.04 20.10 -1.78
N GLY A 568 29.26 20.06 -2.33
CA GLY A 568 30.46 20.60 -1.70
C GLY A 568 30.41 22.10 -1.38
N LYS A 569 29.56 22.86 -2.08
CA LYS A 569 29.31 24.28 -1.81
C LYS A 569 28.35 24.53 -0.62
N ARG A 570 27.77 23.48 -0.04
CA ARG A 570 26.80 23.54 1.08
C ARG A 570 27.39 23.19 2.45
N ARG A 571 28.71 22.99 2.55
CA ARG A 571 29.40 22.74 3.83
C ARG A 571 29.09 23.82 4.85
#